data_AF-A0A401TJ53-F1
#
_entry.id   AF-A0A401TJ53-F1
#
_cell.length_a   1.000
_cell.length_b   1.000
_cell.length_c   1.000
_cell.angle_alpha   90.00
_cell.angle_beta   90.00
_cell.angle_gamma   90.00
#
_symmetry.space_group_name_H-M   'P 1'
#
loop_
_entity.id
_entity.type
_entity.pdbx_description
1 polymer ?
#
loop_
_entity_poly.entity_id
_entity_poly.type
_entity_poly.pdbx_seq_one_letter_code
_entity_poly.pdbx_strand_id
1 'polypeptide(L)' 'FHLNNQLTQIIVARYSEVDNLTLDFDNFVSCLVRLEAVFKMFNSLPKDGDGLVELGMLQWLTLVMG' A
#
# COMPACT_ATOMS: atom_id res chain seq x y z
N PHE A 1 10.57 7.56 -7.30
CA PHE A 1 9.22 6.99 -7.17
C PHE A 1 8.21 8.11 -7.38
N HIS A 2 7.32 8.00 -8.36
CA HIS A 2 6.20 8.92 -8.53
C HIS A 2 4.92 8.12 -8.32
N LEU A 3 4.22 8.38 -7.23
CA LEU A 3 2.93 7.76 -6.95
C LEU A 3 1.87 8.46 -7.80
N ASN A 4 0.89 7.71 -8.29
CA ASN A 4 -0.24 8.34 -8.98
C ASN A 4 -1.05 9.18 -7.97
N ASN A 5 -1.85 10.11 -8.49
CA ASN A 5 -2.61 11.02 -7.65
C ASN A 5 -3.60 10.26 -6.73
N GLN A 6 -4.18 9.14 -7.19
CA GLN A 6 -5.13 8.36 -6.40
C GLN A 6 -4.47 7.71 -5.16
N LEU A 7 -3.29 7.10 -5.33
CA LEU A 7 -2.52 6.53 -4.23
C LEU A 7 -2.09 7.62 -3.23
N THR A 8 -1.71 8.79 -3.74
CA THR A 8 -1.35 9.94 -2.91
C THR A 8 -2.54 10.37 -2.03
N GLN A 9 -3.75 10.47 -2.60
CA GLN A 9 -4.96 10.80 -1.84
C GLN A 9 -5.29 9.74 -0.77
N ILE A 10 -5.13 8.44 -1.08
CA ILE A 10 -5.35 7.36 -0.11
C ILE A 10 -4.35 7.44 1.04
N ILE A 11 -3.08 7.75 0.76
CA ILE A 11 -2.05 7.90 1.77
C ILE A 11 -2.36 9.06 2.71
N VAL A 12 -2.71 10.23 2.15
CA VAL A 12 -3.12 11.39 2.95
C VAL A 12 -4.31 11.01 3.83
N ALA A 13 -5.39 10.46 3.27
CA ALA A 13 -6.58 10.09 4.04
C ALA A 13 -6.33 9.04 5.14
N ARG A 14 -5.30 8.20 5.03
CA ARG A 14 -5.01 7.12 5.98
C ARG A 14 -3.95 7.46 7.02
N TYR A 15 -2.97 8.30 6.67
CA TYR A 15 -1.76 8.49 7.47
C TYR A 15 -1.50 9.94 7.87
N SER A 16 -2.23 10.93 7.32
CA SER A 16 -2.09 12.31 7.79
C SER A 16 -2.88 12.54 9.08
N GLU A 17 -2.36 13.40 9.94
CA GLU A 17 -3.11 13.92 11.06
C GLU A 17 -4.31 14.74 10.57
N VAL A 18 -5.49 14.45 11.16
CA VAL A 18 -6.78 15.03 10.75
C VAL A 18 -6.79 16.56 10.87
N ASP A 19 -6.07 17.10 11.86
CA ASP A 19 -6.16 18.50 12.23
C ASP A 19 -5.19 19.41 11.45
N ASN A 20 -4.11 18.86 10.89
CA ASN A 20 -3.04 19.69 10.31
C ASN A 20 -2.56 19.19 8.93
N LEU A 21 -3.13 18.10 8.40
CA LEU A 21 -2.74 17.45 7.14
C LEU A 21 -1.22 17.16 7.06
N THR A 22 -0.58 17.06 8.22
CA THR A 22 0.83 16.73 8.38
C THR A 22 0.97 15.24 8.53
N LEU A 23 2.08 14.72 8.03
CA LEU A 23 2.42 13.31 8.11
C LEU A 23 3.71 13.23 8.91
N ASP A 24 3.61 12.72 10.14
CA ASP A 24 4.78 12.54 11.00
C ASP A 24 5.70 11.45 10.44
N PHE A 25 6.92 11.39 10.97
CA PHE A 25 7.92 10.46 10.45
C PHE A 25 7.49 9.00 10.60
N ASP A 26 6.85 8.64 11.70
CA ASP A 26 6.43 7.27 11.99
C ASP A 26 5.32 6.80 11.03
N ASN A 27 4.34 7.65 10.76
CA ASN A 27 3.29 7.39 9.76
C ASN A 27 3.87 7.35 8.35
N PHE A 28 4.90 8.16 8.05
CA PHE A 28 5.57 8.14 6.75
C PHE A 28 6.30 6.82 6.53
N VAL A 29 7.10 6.40 7.50
CA VAL A 29 7.84 5.13 7.44
C VAL A 29 6.88 3.96 7.42
N SER A 30 5.82 3.96 8.25
CA SER A 30 4.78 2.91 8.26
C SER A 30 4.09 2.79 6.89
N CYS A 31 3.73 3.93 6.29
CA CYS A 31 3.16 3.96 4.94
C CYS A 31 4.10 3.36 3.90
N LEU A 32 5.39 3.72 3.92
CA LEU A 32 6.39 3.22 2.98
C LEU A 32 6.63 1.72 3.14
N VAL A 33 6.75 1.22 4.38
CA VAL A 33 6.92 -0.22 4.67
C VAL A 33 5.73 -1.00 4.13
N ARG A 34 4.51 -0.51 4.35
CA ARG A 34 3.29 -1.16 3.86
C ARG A 34 3.19 -1.14 2.34
N LEU A 35 3.52 -0.01 1.70
CA LEU A 35 3.59 0.07 0.23
C LEU A 35 4.62 -0.91 -0.32
N GLU A 36 5.82 -0.96 0.26
CA GLU A 36 6.89 -1.85 -0.18
C GLU A 36 6.47 -3.33 -0.06
N ALA A 37 5.82 -3.71 1.04
CA ALA A 37 5.29 -5.06 1.24
C ALA A 37 4.26 -5.44 0.17
N VAL A 38 3.32 -4.55 -0.15
CA VAL A 38 2.32 -4.76 -1.21
C VAL A 38 2.99 -4.93 -2.57
N PHE A 39 3.96 -4.08 -2.91
CA PHE A 39 4.69 -4.19 -4.18
C PHE A 39 5.54 -5.47 -4.27
N LYS A 40 6.20 -5.88 -3.19
CA LYS A 40 6.97 -7.13 -3.13
C LYS A 40 6.05 -8.34 -3.30
N MET A 41 4.94 -8.39 -2.58
CA MET A 41 3.98 -9.48 -2.67
C MET A 41 3.38 -9.56 -4.08
N PHE A 42 2.94 -8.43 -4.64
CA PHE A 42 2.43 -8.35 -6.01
C PHE A 42 3.45 -8.82 -7.06
N ASN A 43 4.74 -8.49 -6.87
CA ASN A 43 5.78 -8.94 -7.78
C ASN A 43 6.17 -10.42 -7.62
N SER A 44 5.99 -10.98 -6.42
CA SER A 44 6.29 -12.38 -6.12
C SER A 44 5.20 -13.36 -6.59
N LEU A 45 3.98 -12.86 -6.81
CA LEU A 45 2.85 -13.69 -7.23
C LEU A 45 2.85 -13.87 -8.75
N PRO A 46 2.42 -15.06 -9.23
CA PRO A 46 2.26 -15.28 -10.66
C PRO A 46 1.24 -14.28 -11.20
N LYS A 47 1.68 -13.47 -12.16
CA LYS A 47 0.83 -12.52 -12.87
C LYS A 47 0.22 -13.24 -14.05
N ASP A 48 -1.03 -12.95 -14.35
CA ASP A 48 -1.61 -13.33 -15.63
C ASP A 48 -1.01 -12.47 -16.77
N GLY A 49 -1.41 -12.75 -18.01
CA GLY A 49 -0.93 -12.02 -19.19
C GLY A 49 -1.26 -10.52 -19.20
N ASP A 50 -2.22 -10.08 -18.36
CA ASP A 50 -2.71 -8.70 -18.28
C ASP A 50 -2.11 -7.94 -17.08
N GLY A 51 -1.24 -8.60 -16.30
CA GLY A 51 -0.60 -8.01 -15.14
C GLY A 51 -1.52 -7.94 -13.92
N LEU A 52 -2.57 -8.74 -13.86
CA LEU A 52 -3.39 -8.93 -12.67
C LEU A 52 -2.84 -10.08 -11.83
N VAL A 53 -3.14 -10.02 -10.53
CA VAL A 53 -2.74 -11.02 -9.55
C VAL A 53 -4.00 -11.50 -8.84
N GLU A 54 -4.25 -12.81 -8.87
CA GLU A 54 -5.31 -13.44 -8.11
C GLU A 54 -4.80 -13.78 -6.70
N LEU A 55 -5.54 -13.34 -5.68
CA LEU A 55 -5.24 -13.61 -4.28
C LEU A 55 -6.35 -14.47 -3.67
N GLY A 56 -5.98 -15.59 -3.06
CA GLY A 56 -6.90 -16.32 -2.18
C GLY A 56 -7.23 -15.49 -0.94
N MET A 57 -8.38 -15.75 -0.30
CA MET A 57 -8.86 -14.98 0.87
C MET A 57 -7.81 -14.89 2.00
N LEU A 58 -7.07 -15.96 2.26
CA LEU A 58 -6.01 -15.97 3.28
C LEU A 58 -4.80 -15.10 2.89
N GLN A 59 -4.41 -15.11 1.62
CA GLN A 59 -3.33 -14.27 1.10
C GLN A 59 -3.73 -12.79 1.15
N TRP A 60 -4.98 -12.49 0.79
CA TRP A 60 -5.56 -11.15 0.94
C TRP A 60 -5.57 -10.67 2.39
N LEU A 61 -6.05 -11.50 3.33
CA LEU A 61 -6.08 -11.16 4.75
C LEU A 61 -4.68 -10.88 5.30
N THR A 62 -3.70 -11.69 4.91
CA THR A 62 -2.30 -11.50 5.30
C THR A 62 -1.75 -10.17 4.78
N LEU A 63 -2.13 -9.77 3.56
CA LEU A 63 -1.70 -8.51 2.96
C LEU A 63 -2.31 -7.27 3.66
N VAL A 64 -3.59 -7.32 4.03
CA VAL A 64 -4.30 -6.15 4.57
C VAL A 64 -4.22 -6.04 6.10
N MET A 65 -4.00 -7.16 6.80
CA MET A 65 -3.90 -7.21 8.26
C MET A 65 -2.48 -7.42 8.80
N GLY A 66 -1.53 -7.75 7.92
CA GLY A 66 -0.09 -7.75 8.24
C GLY A 66 0.52 -6.36 8.33
#